data_AF-A0A7G7UDU8-F1
#
_entry.id   AF-A0A7G7UDU8-F1
#
_cell.length_a   1.000
_cell.length_b   1.000
_cell.length_c   1.000
_cell.angle_alpha   90.00
_cell.angle_beta   90.00
_cell.angle_gamma   90.00
#
_symmetry.space_group_name_H-M   'P 1'
#
loop_
_entity.id
_entity.type
_entity.pdbx_description
1 polymer ?
#
loop_
_entity_poly.entity_id
_entity_poly.type
_entity_poly.pdbx_seq_one_letter_code
_entity_poly.pdbx_strand_id
1 'polypeptide(L)'
;MTLSRKGPVIVFLSAVCLIISGCQKPKDETPFYYGTWDEGIIPGPMDGVKSATVTFTKDKVLETEVIEGRGEVQLPFMEYKVISQSADGSIEIQYLGSYYPLKSKLKRGKDGTLIWEQNGQEKTMTRIESKAGKEEQHEK
;
A
#
# COMPACT_ATOMS: atom_id res chain seq x y z
N MET A 1 61.51 0.12 49.29
CA MET A 1 60.50 1.16 48.99
C MET A 1 60.17 1.09 47.51
N THR A 2 58.94 0.64 47.22
CA THR A 2 58.11 0.93 46.05
C THR A 2 58.76 0.98 44.65
N LEU A 3 58.84 -0.19 44.00
CA LEU A 3 58.91 -0.28 42.54
C LEU A 3 57.51 0.02 41.98
N SER A 4 57.33 1.22 41.42
CA SER A 4 56.04 1.64 40.85
C SER A 4 55.73 0.84 39.58
N ARG A 5 54.57 0.20 39.61
CA ARG A 5 54.07 -0.77 38.64
C ARG A 5 53.12 -0.04 37.67
N LYS A 6 53.16 -0.47 36.40
CA LYS A 6 52.13 -0.33 35.35
C LYS A 6 52.18 0.93 34.48
N GLY A 7 52.72 0.78 33.28
CA GLY A 7 52.12 1.39 32.10
C GLY A 7 51.84 0.28 31.08
N PRO A 8 50.58 -0.06 30.77
CA PRO A 8 50.28 -0.85 29.58
C PRO A 8 50.10 0.14 28.42
N VAL A 9 50.94 0.04 27.40
CA VAL A 9 50.65 -0.68 26.15
C VAL A 9 49.53 0.02 25.37
N ILE A 10 49.99 0.72 24.33
CA ILE A 10 49.24 1.26 23.21
C ILE A 10 48.26 0.19 22.70
N VAL A 11 46.96 0.49 22.73
CA VAL A 11 45.96 -0.22 21.93
C VAL A 11 45.20 0.82 21.12
N PHE A 12 45.53 0.87 19.84
CA PHE A 12 44.70 1.43 18.78
C PHE A 12 43.31 0.80 18.86
N LEU A 13 42.31 1.52 19.36
CA LEU A 13 40.91 1.16 19.17
C LEU A 13 40.32 1.99 18.03
N SER A 14 40.65 1.52 16.82
CA SER A 14 39.84 1.73 15.63
C SER A 14 38.51 1.00 15.81
N ALA A 15 37.46 1.73 16.16
CA ALA A 15 36.08 1.26 15.98
C ALA A 15 35.16 2.48 15.82
N VAL A 16 35.26 3.08 14.63
CA VAL A 16 34.17 3.84 14.03
C VAL A 16 33.00 2.89 13.84
N CYS A 17 32.23 2.66 14.90
CA CYS A 17 30.90 2.07 14.82
C CYS A 17 29.88 3.20 14.95
N LEU A 18 29.98 4.18 14.06
CA LEU A 18 28.81 4.94 13.64
C LEU A 18 27.91 3.94 12.94
N ILE A 19 26.98 3.35 13.67
CA ILE A 19 25.84 2.65 13.08
C ILE A 19 25.00 3.73 12.41
N ILE A 20 25.43 4.12 11.22
CA ILE A 20 24.60 4.82 10.24
C ILE A 20 23.64 3.73 9.72
N SER A 21 22.70 3.30 10.55
CA SER A 21 21.46 2.69 10.07
C SER A 21 20.65 3.83 9.46
N GLY A 22 21.16 4.36 8.34
CA GLY A 22 20.39 5.14 7.43
C GLY A 22 19.32 4.20 6.89
N CYS A 23 18.12 4.30 7.43
CA CYS A 23 16.92 3.87 6.73
C CYS A 23 16.82 4.83 5.53
N GLN A 24 17.59 4.54 4.47
CA GLN A 24 17.50 5.25 3.21
C GLN A 24 16.07 5.05 2.74
N LYS A 25 15.22 6.06 2.93
CA LYS A 25 13.90 6.10 2.29
C LYS A 25 14.17 6.00 0.79
N PRO A 26 13.71 4.95 0.11
CA PRO A 26 13.89 4.83 -1.33
C PRO A 26 13.30 6.09 -1.99
N LYS A 27 14.08 6.76 -2.85
CA LYS A 27 13.65 8.01 -3.50
C LYS A 27 12.53 7.84 -4.52
N ASP A 28 12.24 6.59 -4.91
CA ASP A 28 11.14 6.18 -5.79
C ASP A 28 10.32 5.06 -5.13
N GLU A 29 9.97 5.21 -3.85
CA GLU A 29 9.08 4.25 -3.21
C GLU A 29 7.68 4.41 -3.82
N THR A 30 7.31 3.45 -4.68
CA THR A 30 5.94 3.29 -5.16
C THR A 30 4.98 3.40 -3.97
N PRO A 31 3.95 4.26 -4.03
CA PRO A 31 3.04 4.44 -2.91
C PRO A 31 2.50 3.11 -2.40
N PHE A 32 2.43 2.95 -1.08
CA PHE A 32 2.10 1.66 -0.46
C PHE A 32 0.75 1.08 -0.90
N TYR A 33 -0.17 1.95 -1.36
CA TYR A 33 -1.50 1.57 -1.77
C TYR A 33 -1.58 1.17 -3.25
N TYR A 34 -0.52 1.35 -4.05
CA TYR A 34 -0.51 0.92 -5.46
C TYR A 34 -0.46 -0.60 -5.61
N GLY A 35 -1.12 -1.08 -6.65
CA GLY A 35 -1.26 -2.49 -6.99
C GLY A 35 -2.68 -2.98 -6.81
N THR A 36 -2.83 -4.29 -6.95
CA THR A 36 -4.13 -4.98 -6.89
C THR A 36 -4.37 -5.55 -5.49
N TRP A 37 -5.58 -5.36 -5.00
CA TRP A 37 -6.02 -5.76 -3.67
C TRP A 37 -7.30 -6.56 -3.77
N ASP A 38 -7.39 -7.65 -3.02
CA ASP A 38 -8.62 -8.41 -2.83
C ASP A 38 -9.46 -7.73 -1.75
N GLU A 39 -10.73 -7.45 -2.06
CA GLU A 39 -11.65 -6.82 -1.12
C GLU A 39 -12.15 -7.76 -0.01
N GLY A 40 -11.90 -9.07 -0.13
CA GLY A 40 -12.31 -10.06 0.87
C GLY A 40 -13.82 -10.16 1.02
N ILE A 41 -14.59 -9.84 -0.02
CA ILE A 41 -16.05 -9.90 0.02
C ILE A 41 -16.54 -11.33 0.20
N ILE A 42 -17.54 -11.51 1.06
CA ILE A 42 -18.25 -12.78 1.19
C ILE A 42 -19.41 -12.76 0.18
N PRO A 43 -19.53 -13.75 -0.72
CA PRO A 43 -20.56 -13.77 -1.75
C PRO A 43 -21.96 -13.62 -1.13
N GLY A 44 -22.66 -12.56 -1.53
CA GLY A 44 -24.04 -12.32 -1.14
C GLY A 44 -25.03 -13.01 -2.09
N PRO A 45 -26.25 -13.32 -1.64
CA PRO A 45 -27.24 -14.04 -2.46
C PRO A 45 -27.85 -13.22 -3.62
N MET A 46 -27.71 -11.89 -3.63
CA MET A 46 -28.46 -11.02 -4.55
C MET A 46 -27.69 -10.60 -5.81
N ASP A 47 -26.38 -10.36 -5.72
CA ASP A 47 -25.62 -9.79 -6.86
C ASP A 47 -24.77 -10.82 -7.59
N GLY A 48 -24.65 -12.05 -7.05
CA GLY A 48 -23.88 -13.13 -7.66
C GLY A 48 -22.36 -12.86 -7.71
N VAL A 49 -21.88 -11.79 -7.08
CA VAL A 49 -20.46 -11.46 -6.99
C VAL A 49 -19.77 -12.47 -6.07
N LYS A 50 -18.82 -13.21 -6.63
CA LYS A 50 -18.01 -14.22 -5.93
C LYS A 50 -16.75 -13.65 -5.32
N SER A 51 -16.13 -12.67 -5.97
CA SER A 51 -14.95 -11.97 -5.48
C SER A 51 -14.85 -10.60 -6.13
N ALA A 52 -14.19 -9.66 -5.46
CA ALA A 52 -13.96 -8.31 -5.97
C ALA A 52 -12.52 -7.93 -5.69
N THR A 53 -11.90 -7.32 -6.68
CA THR A 53 -10.52 -6.83 -6.61
C THR A 53 -10.47 -5.38 -7.04
N VAL A 54 -9.60 -4.63 -6.40
CA VAL A 54 -9.39 -3.22 -6.69
C VAL A 54 -7.93 -2.96 -7.00
N THR A 55 -7.66 -2.32 -8.12
CA THR A 55 -6.32 -1.92 -8.54
C THR A 55 -6.16 -0.42 -8.44
N PHE A 56 -5.28 0.03 -7.55
CA PHE A 56 -4.89 1.44 -7.45
C PHE A 56 -3.69 1.69 -8.36
N THR A 57 -3.89 2.57 -9.32
CA THR A 57 -2.86 3.10 -10.21
C THR A 57 -2.55 4.56 -9.85
N LYS A 58 -1.78 5.27 -10.68
CA LYS A 58 -1.34 6.64 -10.38
C LYS A 58 -2.48 7.63 -10.21
N ASP A 59 -3.49 7.52 -11.04
CA ASP A 59 -4.58 8.47 -11.21
C ASP A 59 -5.95 7.79 -11.22
N LYS A 60 -5.99 6.45 -11.26
CA LYS A 60 -7.23 5.68 -11.40
C LYS A 60 -7.34 4.54 -10.40
N VAL A 61 -8.58 4.28 -10.01
CA VAL A 61 -9.00 3.06 -9.33
C VAL A 61 -9.76 2.21 -10.34
N LEU A 62 -9.37 0.94 -10.44
CA LEU A 62 -9.96 -0.05 -11.34
C LEU A 62 -10.56 -1.16 -10.47
N GLU A 63 -11.88 -1.28 -10.48
CA GLU A 63 -12.59 -2.34 -9.76
C GLU A 63 -12.96 -3.46 -10.73
N THR A 64 -12.69 -4.70 -10.33
CA THR A 64 -13.04 -5.89 -11.10
C THR A 64 -13.80 -6.85 -10.18
N GLU A 65 -14.98 -7.27 -10.62
CA GLU A 65 -15.84 -8.21 -9.92
C GLU A 65 -15.91 -9.53 -10.69
N VAL A 66 -15.82 -10.66 -9.98
CA VAL A 66 -16.09 -11.98 -10.56
C VAL A 66 -17.54 -12.32 -10.27
N ILE A 67 -18.38 -12.34 -11.30
CA ILE A 67 -19.81 -12.58 -11.17
C ILE A 67 -20.15 -13.99 -11.64
N GLU A 68 -20.96 -14.71 -10.86
CA GLU A 68 -21.43 -16.04 -11.23
C GLU A 68 -22.13 -16.04 -12.60
N GLY A 69 -21.67 -16.90 -13.50
CA GLY A 69 -22.21 -17.02 -14.86
C GLY A 69 -21.78 -15.93 -15.84
N ARG A 70 -21.08 -14.87 -15.40
CA ARG A 70 -20.51 -13.84 -16.27
C ARG A 70 -18.98 -13.84 -16.31
N GLY A 71 -18.32 -14.34 -15.27
CA GLY A 71 -16.87 -14.30 -15.14
C GLY A 71 -16.39 -12.94 -14.61
N GLU A 72 -15.18 -12.55 -14.97
CA GLU A 72 -14.57 -11.27 -14.59
C GLU A 72 -15.23 -10.11 -15.37
N VAL A 73 -15.70 -9.11 -14.63
CA VAL A 73 -16.31 -7.90 -15.15
C VAL A 73 -15.56 -6.70 -14.57
N GLN A 74 -14.96 -5.91 -15.45
CA GLN A 74 -14.33 -4.65 -15.07
C GLN A 74 -15.37 -3.54 -15.00
N LEU A 75 -15.44 -2.88 -13.85
CA LEU A 75 -16.30 -1.72 -13.66
C LEU A 75 -15.65 -0.46 -14.28
N PRO A 76 -16.45 0.59 -14.57
CA PRO A 76 -15.91 1.87 -15.01
C PRO A 76 -14.86 2.41 -14.04
N PHE A 77 -13.71 2.82 -14.58
CA PHE A 77 -12.62 3.36 -13.77
C PHE A 77 -13.01 4.65 -13.06
N MET A 78 -12.49 4.85 -11.85
CA MET A 78 -12.66 6.08 -11.10
C MET A 78 -11.35 6.85 -11.06
N GLU A 79 -11.33 8.05 -11.65
CA GLU A 79 -10.20 8.95 -11.53
C GLU A 79 -10.17 9.58 -10.13
N TYR A 80 -8.97 9.76 -9.59
CA TYR A 80 -8.79 10.37 -8.28
C TYR A 80 -7.54 11.25 -8.24
N LYS A 81 -7.50 12.14 -7.24
CA LYS A 81 -6.30 12.88 -6.86
C LYS A 81 -6.01 12.69 -5.38
N VAL A 82 -4.74 12.67 -5.02
CA VAL A 82 -4.32 12.76 -3.61
C VAL A 82 -4.48 14.19 -3.14
N ILE A 83 -5.25 14.40 -2.06
CA ILE A 83 -5.50 15.73 -1.50
C ILE A 83 -4.74 15.99 -0.21
N SER A 84 -4.40 14.95 0.55
CA SER A 84 -3.57 15.08 1.74
C SER A 84 -2.83 13.78 2.05
N GLN A 85 -1.68 13.93 2.72
CA GLN A 85 -0.96 12.84 3.35
C GLN A 85 -0.75 13.21 4.83
N SER A 86 -1.26 12.37 5.72
CA SER A 86 -1.16 12.54 7.16
C SER A 86 0.22 12.09 7.67
N ALA A 87 0.60 12.56 8.87
CA ALA A 87 1.88 12.20 9.50
C ALA A 87 2.01 10.70 9.85
N ASP A 88 0.88 10.02 10.04
CA ASP A 88 0.79 8.57 10.24
C ASP A 88 0.95 7.77 8.92
N GLY A 89 1.15 8.45 7.79
CA GLY A 89 1.26 7.86 6.46
C GLY A 89 -0.08 7.60 5.76
N SER A 90 -1.22 7.92 6.39
CA SER A 90 -2.54 7.81 5.77
C SER A 90 -2.66 8.79 4.59
N ILE A 91 -3.32 8.35 3.51
CA ILE A 91 -3.55 9.15 2.30
C ILE A 91 -5.04 9.47 2.20
N GLU A 92 -5.37 10.72 1.95
CA GLU A 92 -6.73 11.11 1.59
C GLU A 92 -6.79 11.35 0.08
N ILE A 93 -7.73 10.68 -0.58
CA ILE A 93 -7.99 10.83 -2.00
C ILE A 93 -9.37 11.44 -2.22
N GLN A 94 -9.51 12.17 -3.32
CA GLN A 94 -10.79 12.69 -3.79
C GLN A 94 -11.02 12.19 -5.22
N TYR A 95 -12.20 11.60 -5.44
CA TYR A 95 -12.60 11.15 -6.76
C TYR A 95 -13.00 12.33 -7.65
N LEU A 96 -12.84 12.15 -8.96
CA LEU A 96 -13.14 13.11 -10.00
C LEU A 96 -14.37 12.67 -10.81
N GLY A 97 -14.82 13.53 -11.72
CA GLY A 97 -15.97 13.24 -12.59
C GLY A 97 -17.27 13.06 -11.81
N SER A 98 -18.05 12.04 -12.17
CA SER A 98 -19.38 11.76 -11.59
C SER A 98 -19.36 11.41 -10.11
N TYR A 99 -18.20 11.02 -9.57
CA TYR A 99 -18.03 10.65 -8.16
C TYR A 99 -17.59 11.85 -7.30
N TYR A 100 -17.27 13.00 -7.87
CA TYR A 100 -16.96 14.20 -7.10
C TYR A 100 -18.22 14.70 -6.33
N PRO A 101 -18.10 15.14 -5.05
CA PRO A 101 -16.89 15.41 -4.28
C PRO A 101 -16.43 14.29 -3.35
N LEU A 102 -16.83 13.03 -3.62
CA LEU A 102 -16.56 11.90 -2.74
C LEU A 102 -15.07 11.76 -2.41
N LYS A 103 -14.81 11.46 -1.14
CA LYS A 103 -13.46 11.26 -0.61
C LYS A 103 -13.32 9.87 0.00
N SER A 104 -12.08 9.39 -0.01
CA SER A 104 -11.70 8.16 0.67
C SER A 104 -10.38 8.34 1.41
N LYS A 105 -10.18 7.53 2.45
CA LYS A 105 -8.93 7.47 3.20
C LYS A 105 -8.30 6.09 3.05
N LEU A 106 -6.99 6.07 2.79
CA LEU A 106 -6.19 4.87 2.63
C LEU A 106 -5.16 4.83 3.76
N LYS A 107 -5.08 3.71 4.49
CA LYS A 107 -4.15 3.51 5.60
C LYS A 107 -3.42 2.18 5.47
N ARG A 108 -2.21 2.09 6.01
CA ARG A 108 -1.51 0.81 6.14
C ARG A 108 -2.20 -0.02 7.23
N GLY A 109 -2.61 -1.23 6.88
CA GLY A 109 -3.11 -2.21 7.83
C GLY A 109 -2.01 -3.11 8.37
N LYS A 110 -2.41 -4.14 9.13
CA LYS A 110 -1.48 -5.17 9.62
C LYS A 110 -1.06 -6.10 8.49
N ASP A 111 0.11 -6.72 8.60
CA ASP A 111 0.56 -7.78 7.69
C ASP A 111 0.57 -7.38 6.20
N GLY A 112 0.82 -6.09 5.91
CA GLY A 112 0.87 -5.57 4.54
C GLY A 112 -0.50 -5.35 3.88
N THR A 113 -1.59 -5.38 4.64
CA THR A 113 -2.95 -5.05 4.16
C THR A 113 -3.14 -3.56 3.89
N LEU A 114 -4.13 -3.22 3.07
CA LEU A 114 -4.59 -1.86 2.82
C LEU A 114 -5.95 -1.66 3.47
N ILE A 115 -6.05 -0.65 4.33
CA ILE A 115 -7.33 -0.23 4.91
C ILE A 115 -7.89 0.89 4.04
N TRP A 116 -9.06 0.69 3.45
CA TRP A 116 -9.76 1.67 2.64
C TRP A 116 -11.06 2.07 3.30
N GLU A 117 -11.15 3.36 3.65
CA GLU A 117 -12.31 3.97 4.28
C GLU A 117 -13.04 4.84 3.25
N GLN A 118 -14.31 4.53 3.00
CA GLN A 118 -15.18 5.26 2.08
C GLN A 118 -16.58 5.33 2.68
N ASN A 119 -17.22 6.50 2.65
CA ASN A 119 -18.57 6.70 3.20
C ASN A 119 -18.74 6.23 4.67
N GLY A 120 -17.68 6.30 5.48
CA GLY A 120 -17.70 5.84 6.87
C GLY A 120 -17.63 4.32 7.04
N GLN A 121 -17.52 3.55 5.96
CA GLN A 121 -17.25 2.12 5.98
C GLN A 121 -15.76 1.86 5.80
N GLU A 122 -15.21 0.98 6.62
CA GLU A 122 -13.82 0.54 6.53
C GLU A 122 -13.75 -0.86 5.93
N LYS A 123 -12.96 -1.02 4.86
CA LYS A 123 -12.63 -2.29 4.23
C LYS A 123 -11.15 -2.59 4.47
N THR A 124 -10.84 -3.81 4.88
CA THR A 124 -9.44 -4.30 4.98
C THR A 124 -9.18 -5.20 3.79
N MET A 125 -8.23 -4.82 2.96
CA MET A 125 -7.96 -5.49 1.69
C MET A 125 -6.58 -6.14 1.72
N THR A 126 -6.48 -7.31 1.11
CA THR A 126 -5.23 -8.08 1.07
C THR A 126 -4.54 -7.88 -0.28
N ARG A 127 -3.22 -7.77 -0.28
CA ARG A 127 -2.50 -7.53 -1.53
C ARG A 127 -2.50 -8.81 -2.36
N ILE A 128 -2.92 -8.71 -3.61
CA ILE A 128 -2.74 -9.79 -4.58
C ILE A 128 -1.36 -9.59 -5.20
N GLU A 129 -0.49 -10.58 -5.04
CA GLU A 129 0.75 -10.62 -5.81
C GLU A 129 0.40 -10.88 -7.27
N SER A 130 0.20 -9.80 -8.03
CA SER A 130 0.13 -9.91 -9.48
C SER A 130 1.46 -10.50 -9.96
N LYS A 131 1.40 -11.50 -10.83
CA LYS A 131 2.59 -12.14 -11.41
C LYS A 131 3.47 -11.04 -12.00
N ALA A 132 4.54 -10.70 -11.29
CA ALA A 132 5.46 -9.64 -11.67
C ALA A 132 5.96 -9.87 -13.11
N GLY A 133 5.69 -8.92 -14.01
CA GLY A 133 6.41 -8.83 -15.28
C GLY A 133 5.60 -8.79 -16.58
N LYS A 134 4.27 -8.63 -16.56
CA LYS A 134 3.54 -8.22 -17.77
C LYS A 134 2.60 -7.08 -17.42
N GLU A 135 2.78 -5.93 -18.07
CA GLU A 135 1.71 -4.95 -18.20
C GLU A 135 0.50 -5.69 -18.79
N GLU A 136 -0.47 -6.01 -17.96
CA GLU A 136 -1.81 -6.37 -18.45
C GLU A 136 -2.38 -5.10 -19.08
N GLN A 137 -2.36 -5.07 -20.40
CA GLN A 137 -3.15 -4.11 -21.16
C GLN A 137 -4.61 -4.32 -20.77
N HIS A 138 -5.16 -3.39 -20.00
CA HIS A 138 -6.58 -3.33 -19.72
C HIS A 138 -7.34 -3.23 -21.05
N GLU A 139 -8.19 -4.21 -21.31
CA GLU A 139 -9.05 -4.27 -22.48
C GLU A 139 -10.09 -3.15 -22.41
N LYS A 140 -10.37 -2.53 -23.56
CA LYS A 140 -11.20 -1.32 -23.69
C LYS A 140 -12.62 -1.64 -24.09
#